data_AF-A0A5E3X980-F1
#
_entry.id   AF-A0A5E3X980-F1
#
_cell.length_a   1.000
_cell.length_b   1.000
_cell.length_c   1.000
_cell.angle_alpha   90.00
_cell.angle_beta   90.00
_cell.angle_gamma   90.00
#
_symmetry.space_group_name_H-M   'P 1'
#
loop_
_entity.id
_entity.type
_entity.pdbx_description
1 polymer ?
#
loop_
_entity_poly.entity_id
_entity_poly.type
_entity_poly.pdbx_seq_one_letter_code
_entity_poly.pdbx_strand_id
1 'polypeptide(L)'
;MHALVDKQIVLYRWHIIEEQGLPESQKLIWLIDVWSVHRSKEFRKWMHDHHPKIIILYVPAGCTGLFQPCDVRIQRLLKHIWKCVFHEQIVTESLHQLNAGEPVKMPTAVAAMQNQTVLWLVHAYEGLNKSEIVKKVHLK
;
A
#
# COMPACT_ATOMS: atom_id res chain seq x y z
N MET A 1 -0.39 -7.00 14.62
CA MET A 1 -1.72 -6.41 14.37
C MET A 1 -2.14 -5.41 15.43
N HIS A 2 -2.05 -5.71 16.74
CA HIS A 2 -2.45 -4.76 17.78
C HIS A 2 -1.71 -3.42 17.68
N ALA A 3 -0.37 -3.45 17.53
CA ALA A 3 0.42 -2.23 17.36
C ALA A 3 0.01 -1.36 16.16
N LEU A 4 -0.45 -1.96 15.05
CA LEU A 4 -0.99 -1.20 13.90
C LEU A 4 -2.28 -0.48 14.29
N VAL A 5 -3.16 -1.18 15.01
CA VAL A 5 -4.43 -0.61 15.47
C VAL A 5 -4.18 0.52 16.47
N ASP A 6 -3.44 0.24 17.54
CA ASP A 6 -3.19 1.19 18.63
C ASP A 6 -2.41 2.42 18.18
N LYS A 7 -1.33 2.20 17.41
CA LYS A 7 -0.37 3.26 17.09
C LYS A 7 -0.65 3.98 15.78
N GLN A 8 -1.59 3.50 14.96
CA GLN A 8 -1.87 4.14 13.67
C GLN A 8 -3.37 4.34 13.47
N ILE A 9 -4.17 3.28 13.50
CA ILE A 9 -5.59 3.37 13.13
C ILE A 9 -6.39 4.19 14.16
N VAL A 10 -6.16 3.94 15.44
CA VAL A 10 -6.82 4.68 16.52
C VAL A 10 -6.40 6.15 16.51
N LEU A 11 -5.10 6.43 16.35
CA LEU A 11 -4.59 7.79 16.27
C LEU A 11 -5.15 8.54 15.05
N TYR A 12 -5.18 7.88 13.89
CA TYR A 12 -5.78 8.46 12.68
C TYR A 12 -7.26 8.79 12.88
N ARG A 13 -8.02 7.88 13.50
CA ARG A 13 -9.43 8.15 13.82
C ARG A 13 -9.59 9.40 14.69
N TRP A 14 -8.77 9.55 15.73
CA TRP A 14 -8.84 10.72 16.61
C TRP A 14 -8.47 12.01 15.87
N HIS A 15 -7.42 11.97 15.06
CA HIS A 15 -7.03 13.11 14.23
C HIS A 15 -8.17 13.58 13.31
N ILE A 16 -8.86 12.66 12.64
CA ILE A 16 -10.00 12.99 11.78
C ILE A 16 -11.19 13.52 12.59
N ILE A 17 -11.43 13.00 13.80
CA ILE A 17 -12.50 13.49 14.66
C ILE A 17 -12.26 14.94 15.07
N GLU A 18 -11.04 15.26 15.49
CA GLU A 18 -10.65 16.63 15.87
C GLU A 18 -10.68 17.58 14.67
N GLU A 19 -10.06 17.18 13.55
CA GLU A 19 -9.97 18.00 12.34
C GLU A 19 -11.35 18.34 11.76
N GLN A 20 -12.29 17.39 11.82
CA GLN A 20 -13.63 17.53 11.24
C GLN A 20 -14.70 17.93 12.28
N GLY A 21 -14.33 18.14 13.53
CA GLY A 21 -15.27 18.49 14.62
C GLY A 21 -16.36 17.44 14.85
N LEU A 22 -16.04 16.16 14.66
CA LEU A 22 -16.99 15.05 14.78
C LEU A 22 -17.19 14.68 16.26
N PRO A 23 -18.31 14.04 16.62
CA PRO A 23 -18.50 13.53 17.98
C PRO A 23 -17.51 12.39 18.27
N GLU A 24 -17.04 12.28 19.52
CA GLU A 24 -16.17 11.18 19.96
C GLU A 24 -16.78 9.80 19.75
N SER A 25 -18.11 9.73 19.65
CA SER A 25 -18.86 8.50 19.39
C SER A 25 -18.73 8.00 17.95
N GLN A 26 -18.20 8.82 17.03
CA GLN A 26 -18.03 8.56 15.61
C GLN A 26 -17.30 7.23 15.37
N LYS A 27 -17.88 6.35 14.56
CA LYS A 27 -17.26 5.05 14.24
C LYS A 27 -16.33 5.17 13.04
N LEU A 28 -15.33 4.29 12.98
CA LEU A 28 -14.44 4.11 11.83
C LEU A 28 -14.79 2.77 11.17
N ILE A 29 -14.92 2.75 9.85
CA ILE A 29 -14.96 1.51 9.08
C ILE A 29 -13.55 1.20 8.60
N TRP A 30 -13.05 0.03 8.95
CA TRP A 30 -11.77 -0.48 8.45
C TRP A 30 -12.00 -1.61 7.45
N LEU A 31 -11.84 -1.29 6.17
CA LEU A 31 -11.88 -2.26 5.08
C LEU A 31 -10.50 -2.91 4.91
N ILE A 32 -10.40 -4.23 5.14
CA ILE A 32 -9.13 -4.97 5.17
C ILE A 32 -9.23 -6.31 4.42
N ASP A 33 -8.08 -6.84 4.01
CA ASP A 33 -7.98 -8.18 3.45
C ASP A 33 -8.42 -9.28 4.44
N VAL A 34 -9.00 -10.35 3.88
CA VAL A 34 -9.51 -11.49 4.62
C VAL A 34 -8.44 -12.55 4.95
N TRP A 35 -7.38 -12.16 5.64
CA TRP A 35 -6.29 -13.06 6.03
C TRP A 35 -6.56 -13.78 7.36
N SER A 36 -5.88 -14.92 7.58
CA SER A 36 -6.06 -15.77 8.77
C SER A 36 -5.84 -15.00 10.07
N VAL A 37 -4.82 -14.15 10.14
CA VAL A 37 -4.53 -13.31 11.31
C VAL A 37 -5.66 -12.33 11.62
N HIS A 38 -6.25 -11.70 10.58
CA HIS A 38 -7.37 -10.76 10.75
C HIS A 38 -8.67 -11.48 11.14
N ARG A 39 -8.87 -12.72 10.66
CA ARG A 39 -10.06 -13.52 10.99
C ARG A 39 -9.97 -14.28 12.31
N SER A 40 -8.79 -14.32 12.93
CA SER A 40 -8.58 -15.08 14.16
C SER A 40 -9.58 -14.67 15.24
N LYS A 41 -10.07 -15.65 16.02
CA LYS A 41 -11.02 -15.38 17.12
C LYS A 41 -10.39 -14.43 18.15
N GLU A 42 -9.12 -14.63 18.44
CA GLU A 42 -8.33 -13.80 19.34
C GLU A 42 -8.32 -12.34 18.89
N PHE A 43 -7.92 -12.06 17.65
CA PHE A 43 -7.86 -10.69 17.16
C PHE A 43 -9.25 -10.02 17.12
N ARG A 44 -10.27 -10.74 16.65
CA ARG A 44 -11.64 -10.21 16.61
C ARG A 44 -12.20 -9.93 18.00
N LYS A 45 -11.92 -10.80 18.97
CA LYS A 45 -12.30 -10.58 20.37
C LYS A 45 -11.57 -9.36 20.93
N TRP A 46 -10.26 -9.27 20.71
CA TRP A 46 -9.47 -8.13 21.16
C TRP A 46 -10.00 -6.81 20.58
N MET A 47 -10.29 -6.77 19.28
CA MET A 47 -10.88 -5.60 18.60
C MET A 47 -12.25 -5.22 19.17
N HIS A 48 -13.11 -6.21 19.43
CA HIS A 48 -14.42 -5.98 20.03
C HIS A 48 -14.29 -5.36 21.44
N ASP A 49 -13.39 -5.91 22.25
CA ASP A 49 -13.24 -5.54 23.66
C ASP A 49 -12.52 -4.18 23.82
N HIS A 50 -11.52 -3.87 22.99
CA HIS A 50 -10.66 -2.68 23.14
C HIS A 50 -11.00 -1.55 22.18
N HIS A 51 -11.55 -1.86 21.00
CA HIS A 51 -11.83 -0.87 19.95
C HIS A 51 -13.24 -1.00 19.35
N PRO A 52 -14.31 -0.97 20.16
CA PRO A 52 -15.69 -1.18 19.70
C PRO A 52 -16.19 -0.10 18.71
N LYS A 53 -15.47 1.02 18.57
CA LYS A 53 -15.76 2.08 17.59
C LYS A 53 -15.18 1.79 16.20
N ILE A 54 -14.38 0.74 16.05
CA ILE A 54 -13.81 0.31 14.77
C ILE A 54 -14.60 -0.89 14.26
N ILE A 55 -15.28 -0.72 13.12
CA ILE A 55 -16.02 -1.77 12.44
C ILE A 55 -15.12 -2.35 11.36
N ILE A 56 -14.79 -3.64 11.47
CA ILE A 56 -13.96 -4.33 10.47
C ILE A 56 -14.86 -4.87 9.36
N LEU A 57 -14.57 -4.49 8.12
CA LEU A 57 -15.15 -5.07 6.92
C LEU A 57 -14.07 -5.81 6.15
N TYR A 58 -14.39 -7.01 5.68
CA TYR A 58 -13.46 -7.82 4.91
C TYR A 58 -13.73 -7.68 3.43
N VAL A 59 -12.67 -7.51 2.66
CA VAL A 59 -12.72 -7.75 1.22
C VAL A 59 -12.87 -9.26 0.99
N PRO A 60 -13.83 -9.71 0.17
CA PRO A 60 -13.99 -11.13 -0.13
C PRO A 60 -12.70 -11.77 -0.67
N ALA A 61 -12.49 -13.05 -0.35
CA ALA A 61 -11.28 -13.76 -0.74
C ALA A 61 -11.13 -13.78 -2.27
N GLY A 62 -9.93 -13.47 -2.76
CA GLY A 62 -9.65 -13.37 -4.20
C GLY A 62 -10.19 -12.10 -4.87
N CYS A 63 -10.88 -11.22 -4.14
CA CYS A 63 -11.43 -9.98 -4.69
C CYS A 63 -10.64 -8.72 -4.29
N THR A 64 -9.46 -8.86 -3.68
CA THR A 64 -8.59 -7.74 -3.30
C THR A 64 -8.33 -6.78 -4.47
N GLY A 65 -7.93 -7.32 -5.63
CA GLY A 65 -7.69 -6.52 -6.85
C GLY A 65 -8.95 -5.99 -7.55
N LEU A 66 -10.14 -6.22 -7.00
CA LEU A 66 -11.41 -5.72 -7.52
C LEU A 66 -12.07 -4.74 -6.56
N PHE A 67 -12.07 -5.05 -5.26
CA PHE A 67 -12.86 -4.34 -4.26
C PHE A 67 -12.03 -3.58 -3.22
N GLN A 68 -10.72 -3.85 -3.08
CA GLN A 68 -9.91 -3.09 -2.12
C GLN A 68 -9.46 -1.76 -2.75
N PRO A 69 -9.91 -0.59 -2.24
CA PRO A 69 -9.58 0.69 -2.85
C PRO A 69 -8.08 0.99 -2.90
N CYS A 70 -7.34 0.51 -1.89
CA CYS A 70 -5.88 0.67 -1.83
C CYS A 70 -5.20 -0.05 -3.01
N ASP A 71 -5.59 -1.29 -3.29
CA ASP A 71 -4.99 -2.11 -4.33
C ASP A 71 -5.35 -1.63 -5.73
N VAL A 72 -6.64 -1.35 -5.97
CA VAL A 72 -7.11 -0.96 -7.31
C VAL A 72 -6.64 0.44 -7.72
N ARG A 73 -6.25 1.27 -6.75
CA ARG A 73 -5.83 2.67 -6.99
C ARG A 73 -4.34 2.89 -6.68
N ILE A 74 -4.03 3.18 -5.42
CA ILE A 74 -2.72 3.69 -4.99
C ILE A 74 -1.64 2.66 -5.32
N GLN A 75 -1.86 1.41 -4.93
CA GLN A 75 -0.87 0.36 -5.20
C GLN A 75 -0.78 0.02 -6.69
N ARG A 76 -1.88 0.09 -7.45
CA ARG A 76 -1.83 -0.14 -8.90
C ARG A 76 -0.89 0.86 -9.57
N LEU A 77 -1.02 2.14 -9.23
CA LEU A 77 -0.16 3.18 -9.78
C LEU A 77 1.28 3.04 -9.26
N LEU A 78 1.46 2.78 -7.96
CA LEU A 78 2.77 2.51 -7.35
C LEU A 78 3.50 1.40 -8.13
N LYS A 79 2.85 0.24 -8.29
CA LYS A 79 3.39 -0.93 -9.00
C LYS A 79 3.69 -0.60 -10.46
N HIS A 80 2.89 0.24 -11.10
CA HIS A 80 3.14 0.68 -12.47
C HIS A 80 4.39 1.56 -12.58
N ILE A 81 4.53 2.57 -11.71
CA ILE A 81 5.71 3.45 -11.69
C ILE A 81 6.98 2.62 -11.46
N TRP A 82 6.97 1.74 -10.45
CA TRP A 82 8.10 0.84 -10.18
C TRP A 82 8.45 -0.02 -11.39
N LYS A 83 7.45 -0.56 -12.10
CA LYS A 83 7.70 -1.35 -13.30
C LYS A 83 8.37 -0.53 -14.40
N CYS A 84 7.96 0.73 -14.60
CA CYS A 84 8.57 1.63 -15.58
C CYS A 84 10.02 1.96 -15.23
N VAL A 85 10.28 2.38 -13.99
CA VAL A 85 11.63 2.75 -13.55
C VAL A 85 12.57 1.54 -13.58
N PHE A 86 12.11 0.39 -13.08
CA PHE A 86 12.86 -0.85 -13.17
C PHE A 86 13.18 -1.23 -14.62
N HIS A 87 12.19 -1.14 -15.51
CA HIS A 87 12.39 -1.48 -16.91
C HIS A 87 13.44 -0.57 -17.58
N GLU A 88 13.37 0.74 -17.34
CA GLU A 88 14.34 1.70 -17.85
C GLU A 88 15.77 1.40 -17.38
N GLN A 89 15.94 1.06 -16.10
CA GLN A 89 17.24 0.66 -15.56
C GLN A 89 17.78 -0.61 -16.20
N ILE A 90 16.93 -1.64 -16.33
CA ILE A 90 17.33 -2.91 -16.97
C ILE A 90 17.74 -2.69 -18.42
N VAL A 91 17.01 -1.87 -19.16
CA VAL A 91 17.35 -1.53 -20.56
C VAL A 91 18.67 -0.77 -20.61
N THR A 92 18.86 0.25 -19.78
CA THR A 92 20.08 1.07 -19.75
C THR A 92 21.31 0.24 -19.42
N GLU A 93 21.23 -0.59 -18.38
CA GLU A 93 22.32 -1.47 -17.95
C GLU A 93 22.63 -2.53 -19.03
N SER A 94 21.61 -3.13 -19.63
CA SER A 94 21.79 -4.11 -20.70
C SER A 94 22.46 -3.49 -21.93
N LEU A 95 22.05 -2.29 -22.32
CA LEU A 95 22.65 -1.56 -23.45
C LEU A 95 24.10 -1.19 -23.16
N HIS A 96 24.41 -0.77 -21.94
CA HIS A 96 25.78 -0.47 -21.52
C HIS A 96 26.69 -1.71 -21.65
N GLN A 97 26.24 -2.86 -21.12
CA GLN A 97 26.99 -4.11 -21.21
C GLN A 97 27.17 -4.58 -22.67
N LEU A 98 26.12 -4.48 -23.49
CA LEU A 98 26.20 -4.82 -24.92
C LEU A 98 27.20 -3.95 -25.68
N ASN A 99 27.19 -2.63 -25.44
CA ASN A 99 28.11 -1.70 -26.09
C ASN A 99 29.56 -1.91 -25.66
N ALA A 100 29.77 -2.41 -24.43
CA ALA A 100 31.09 -2.82 -23.93
C ALA A 100 31.54 -4.20 -24.46
N GLY A 101 30.69 -4.91 -25.19
CA GLY A 101 30.95 -6.29 -25.64
C GLY A 101 30.89 -7.32 -24.50
N GLU A 102 30.28 -6.97 -23.37
CA GLU A 102 30.14 -7.82 -22.20
C GLU A 102 28.87 -8.68 -22.26
N PRO A 103 28.87 -9.89 -21.66
CA PRO A 103 27.66 -10.69 -21.54
C PRO A 103 26.63 -10.00 -20.64
N VAL A 104 25.38 -9.88 -21.12
CA VAL A 104 24.29 -9.27 -20.35
C VAL A 104 24.00 -10.07 -19.08
N LYS A 105 24.28 -9.49 -17.92
CA LYS A 105 24.04 -10.05 -16.59
C LYS A 105 23.28 -9.05 -15.74
N MET A 106 22.10 -9.46 -15.28
CA MET A 106 21.28 -8.64 -14.39
C MET A 106 21.55 -8.99 -12.93
N PRO A 107 21.75 -8.00 -12.05
CA PRO A 107 22.00 -8.26 -10.64
C PRO A 107 20.71 -8.74 -9.96
N THR A 108 20.58 -10.02 -9.66
CA THR A 108 19.38 -10.57 -8.98
C THR A 108 19.53 -10.63 -7.46
N ALA A 109 20.70 -10.26 -6.94
CA ALA A 109 20.97 -10.26 -5.51
C ALA A 109 20.13 -9.20 -4.78
N VAL A 110 19.58 -9.57 -3.62
CA VAL A 110 18.75 -8.69 -2.79
C VAL A 110 19.47 -7.39 -2.44
N ALA A 111 20.76 -7.45 -2.09
CA ALA A 111 21.55 -6.26 -1.76
C ALA A 111 21.65 -5.27 -2.95
N ALA A 112 21.83 -5.79 -4.16
CA ALA A 112 21.89 -4.95 -5.36
C ALA A 112 20.52 -4.33 -5.66
N MET A 113 19.44 -5.11 -5.53
CA MET A 113 18.06 -4.64 -5.71
C MET A 113 17.67 -3.59 -4.67
N GLN A 114 18.09 -3.75 -3.40
CA GLN A 114 17.84 -2.78 -2.33
C GLN A 114 18.40 -1.39 -2.62
N ASN A 115 19.58 -1.29 -3.22
CA ASN A 115 20.15 0.00 -3.57
C ASN A 115 19.35 0.68 -4.70
N GLN A 116 18.84 -0.11 -5.66
CA GLN A 116 18.03 0.38 -6.77
C GLN A 116 16.63 0.84 -6.30
N THR A 117 16.06 0.20 -5.27
CA THR A 117 14.71 0.53 -4.81
C THR A 117 14.57 1.95 -4.27
N VAL A 118 15.66 2.59 -3.81
CA VAL A 118 15.64 4.01 -3.38
C VAL A 118 15.14 4.89 -4.51
N LEU A 119 15.67 4.71 -5.72
CA LEU A 119 15.23 5.46 -6.89
C LEU A 119 13.75 5.18 -7.18
N TRP A 120 13.32 3.92 -7.12
CA TRP A 120 11.93 3.54 -7.40
C TRP A 120 10.96 4.20 -6.40
N LEU A 121 11.36 4.30 -5.14
CA LEU A 121 10.58 4.95 -4.09
C LEU A 121 10.47 6.46 -4.31
N VAL A 122 11.55 7.12 -4.73
CA VAL A 122 11.53 8.56 -5.06
C VAL A 122 10.58 8.83 -6.22
N HIS A 123 10.71 8.11 -7.33
CA HIS A 123 9.80 8.27 -8.48
C HIS A 123 8.36 7.91 -8.13
N ALA A 124 8.15 6.89 -7.30
CA ALA A 124 6.82 6.55 -6.80
C ALA A 124 6.22 7.67 -5.96
N TYR A 125 6.99 8.27 -5.05
CA TYR A 125 6.53 9.39 -4.24
C TYR A 125 6.14 10.57 -5.11
N GLU A 126 7.00 11.00 -6.04
CA GLU A 126 6.71 12.09 -6.97
C GLU A 126 5.50 11.80 -7.86
N GLY A 127 5.36 10.54 -8.31
CA GLY A 127 4.25 10.10 -9.13
C GLY A 127 2.93 9.98 -8.38
N LEU A 128 2.95 9.66 -7.08
CA LEU A 128 1.76 9.47 -6.24
C LEU A 128 1.33 10.71 -5.47
N ASN A 129 2.25 11.60 -5.13
CA ASN A 129 2.00 12.80 -4.32
C ASN A 129 1.34 13.92 -5.13
N LYS A 130 0.23 13.57 -5.78
CA LYS A 130 -0.52 14.35 -6.75
C LYS A 130 -2.01 14.26 -6.42
N SER A 131 -2.61 15.38 -6.06
CA SER A 131 -3.99 15.45 -5.54
C SER A 131 -5.04 14.91 -6.53
N GLU A 132 -4.76 14.98 -7.83
CA GLU A 132 -5.59 14.54 -8.93
C GLU A 132 -5.71 13.01 -9.03
N ILE A 133 -4.73 12.28 -8.50
CA ILE A 133 -4.69 10.82 -8.55
C ILE A 133 -5.68 10.21 -7.56
N VAL A 134 -5.91 10.90 -6.44
CA VAL A 134 -6.91 10.52 -5.43
C VAL A 134 -8.33 10.66 -5.97
N LYS A 135 -8.57 11.63 -6.87
CA LYS A 135 -9.91 12.00 -7.38
C LYS A 135 -10.40 11.19 -8.59
N LYS A 136 -9.53 10.48 -9.31
CA LYS A 136 -9.85 9.79 -10.57
C LYS A 136 -10.52 8.42 -10.42
N VAL A 137 -11.68 8.32 -9.76
CA VAL A 137 -12.45 7.05 -9.84
C VAL A 137 -13.87 7.22 -10.30
N HIS A 138 -14.13 6.49 -11.39
CA HIS A 138 -15.43 6.03 -11.82
C HIS A 138 -15.65 4.68 -11.16
N LEU A 139 -16.57 4.63 -10.18
CA LEU A 139 -17.18 3.36 -9.81
C LEU A 139 -17.99 2.93 -11.04
N LYS A 140 -17.59 1.82 -11.66
CA LYS A 140 -18.42 1.15 -12.67
C LYS A 140 -19.50 0.35 -11.98
#